data_AF-A0A7K0ZEA6-F1
#
_entry.id   AF-A0A7K0ZEA6-F1
#
_cell.length_a   1.000
_cell.length_b   1.000
_cell.length_c   1.000
_cell.angle_alpha   90.00
_cell.angle_beta   90.00
_cell.angle_gamma   90.00
#
_symmetry.space_group_name_H-M   'P 1'
#
loop_
_entity.id
_entity.type
_entity.pdbx_description
1 polymer ?
#
loop_
_entity_poly.entity_id
_entity_poly.type
_entity_poly.pdbx_seq_one_letter_code
_entity_poly.pdbx_strand_id
1 'polypeptide(L)'
;MNLNNDTRAIAEMFADMTDIFCESVDADGLHMLLTYCLEASSLDAGEIVMLAVGNDSPHIVRSDKSKSSTSEPLPYLAQRALSTLQSEFSVIGNGRELVCEYAFPLRVRGVALGVIHLTSIGQIALGEHSIAVLQSIADIAATTIDQTHRIQQAHSLVTQLQGALDSRVVIEQAKGILAERNRTDFPSAFHEIRSIARREQRPVRTVAADIVAGLAHAS
;
A
#
# COMPACT_ATOMS: atom_id res chain seq x y z
N MET A 1 -25.42 26.17 13.29
CA MET A 1 -24.94 25.35 12.16
C MET A 1 -24.69 23.95 12.70
N ASN A 2 -25.09 22.90 11.97
CA ASN A 2 -25.66 21.67 12.55
C ASN A 2 -24.65 20.49 12.55
N LEU A 3 -24.19 20.05 13.73
CA LEU A 3 -23.25 18.94 13.96
C LEU A 3 -23.62 17.62 13.26
N ASN A 4 -24.91 17.46 12.93
CA ASN A 4 -25.47 16.32 12.21
C ASN A 4 -24.98 16.21 10.76
N ASN A 5 -24.65 17.33 10.12
CA ASN A 5 -24.16 17.33 8.72
C ASN A 5 -22.71 16.84 8.65
N ASP A 6 -21.91 17.19 9.66
CA ASP A 6 -20.49 16.85 9.74
C ASP A 6 -20.28 15.35 9.99
N THR A 7 -21.13 14.74 10.82
CA THR A 7 -21.04 13.29 11.12
C THR A 7 -21.37 12.45 9.87
N ARG A 8 -22.34 12.90 9.08
CA ARG A 8 -22.74 12.23 7.84
C ARG A 8 -21.68 12.38 6.76
N ALA A 9 -21.11 13.58 6.59
CA ALA A 9 -20.02 13.83 5.65
C ALA A 9 -18.80 12.94 5.97
N ILE A 10 -18.40 12.86 7.24
CA ILE A 10 -17.30 11.98 7.68
C ILE A 10 -17.61 10.51 7.38
N ALA A 11 -18.85 10.04 7.61
CA ALA A 11 -19.24 8.66 7.33
C ALA A 11 -19.26 8.32 5.83
N GLU A 12 -19.74 9.24 4.99
CA GLU A 12 -19.69 9.10 3.53
C GLU A 12 -18.23 9.07 3.04
N MET A 13 -17.37 9.93 3.59
CA MET A 13 -15.93 9.93 3.29
C MET A 13 -15.24 8.64 3.72
N PHE A 14 -15.59 8.07 4.87
CA PHE A 14 -15.08 6.77 5.29
C PHE A 14 -15.45 5.68 4.28
N ALA A 15 -16.70 5.65 3.80
CA ALA A 15 -17.17 4.68 2.81
C ALA A 15 -16.43 4.84 1.48
N ASP A 16 -16.35 6.08 0.98
CA ASP A 16 -15.61 6.41 -0.25
C ASP A 16 -14.15 5.96 -0.14
N MET A 17 -13.50 6.20 1.01
CA MET A 17 -12.10 5.85 1.22
C MET A 17 -11.85 4.35 1.33
N THR A 18 -12.79 3.61 1.93
CA THR A 18 -12.73 2.14 1.90
C THR A 18 -12.88 1.58 0.50
N ASP A 19 -13.68 2.22 -0.36
CA ASP A 19 -13.82 1.83 -1.76
C ASP A 19 -12.56 2.21 -2.57
N ILE A 20 -12.00 3.40 -2.35
CA ILE A 20 -10.79 3.90 -3.03
C ILE A 20 -9.59 2.97 -2.82
N PHE A 21 -9.37 2.49 -1.59
CA PHE A 21 -8.20 1.68 -1.23
C PHE A 21 -8.54 0.21 -0.96
N CYS A 22 -9.67 -0.29 -1.45
CA CYS A 22 -10.19 -1.62 -1.15
C CYS A 22 -9.19 -2.75 -1.50
N GLU A 23 -8.57 -2.66 -2.68
CA GLU A 23 -7.68 -3.71 -3.22
C GLU A 23 -6.20 -3.34 -3.18
N SER A 24 -5.87 -2.08 -3.46
CA SER A 24 -4.50 -1.58 -3.56
C SER A 24 -4.37 -0.12 -3.15
N VAL A 25 -3.15 0.26 -2.79
CA VAL A 25 -2.73 1.65 -2.62
C VAL A 25 -1.88 1.99 -3.83
N ASP A 26 -2.50 2.57 -4.85
CA ASP A 26 -1.86 2.91 -6.12
C ASP A 26 -2.02 4.41 -6.44
N ALA A 27 -1.44 4.82 -7.57
CA ALA A 27 -1.47 6.21 -7.99
C ALA A 27 -2.89 6.73 -8.21
N ASP A 28 -3.80 5.91 -8.74
CA ASP A 28 -5.17 6.33 -9.07
C ASP A 28 -5.97 6.58 -7.79
N GLY A 29 -5.91 5.67 -6.81
CA GLY A 29 -6.55 5.86 -5.51
C GLY A 29 -6.00 7.07 -4.75
N LEU A 30 -4.67 7.30 -4.80
CA LEU A 30 -4.05 8.49 -4.23
C LEU A 30 -4.45 9.78 -4.97
N HIS A 31 -4.66 9.74 -6.29
CA HIS A 31 -5.19 10.86 -7.07
C HIS A 31 -6.63 11.19 -6.69
N MET A 32 -7.48 10.18 -6.45
CA MET A 32 -8.84 10.37 -5.96
C MET A 32 -8.85 11.01 -4.56
N LEU A 33 -8.02 10.51 -3.64
CA LEU A 33 -7.85 11.10 -2.31
C LEU A 33 -7.41 12.58 -2.40
N LEU A 34 -6.41 12.88 -3.23
CA LEU A 34 -5.93 14.24 -3.41
C LEU A 34 -7.04 15.15 -3.99
N THR A 35 -7.81 14.64 -4.94
CA THR A 35 -8.96 15.37 -5.52
C THR A 35 -9.97 15.71 -4.43
N TYR A 36 -10.32 14.75 -3.57
CA TYR A 36 -11.22 14.97 -2.44
C TYR A 36 -10.70 16.04 -1.47
N CYS A 37 -9.40 16.03 -1.18
CA CYS A 37 -8.76 17.04 -0.33
C CYS A 37 -8.85 18.45 -0.94
N LEU A 38 -8.64 18.56 -2.25
CA LEU A 38 -8.73 19.85 -2.96
C LEU A 38 -10.17 20.36 -3.02
N GLU A 39 -11.15 19.47 -3.23
CA GLU A 39 -12.57 19.84 -3.20
C GLU A 39 -13.02 20.30 -1.81
N ALA A 40 -12.68 19.55 -0.76
CA ALA A 40 -13.04 19.87 0.62
C ALA A 40 -12.39 21.17 1.15
N SER A 41 -11.23 21.53 0.61
CA SER A 41 -10.46 22.71 1.03
C SER A 41 -10.60 23.91 0.09
N SER A 42 -11.10 23.70 -1.12
CA SER A 42 -11.07 24.69 -2.21
C SER A 42 -9.67 25.24 -2.52
N LEU A 43 -8.62 24.47 -2.19
CA LEU A 43 -7.24 24.82 -2.55
C LEU A 43 -6.93 24.41 -3.99
N ASP A 44 -5.95 25.08 -4.60
CA ASP A 44 -5.70 24.96 -6.05
C ASP A 44 -4.66 23.91 -6.41
N ALA A 45 -3.82 23.51 -5.46
CA ALA A 45 -2.76 22.54 -5.70
C ALA A 45 -2.44 21.72 -4.45
N GLY A 46 -1.92 20.53 -4.67
CA GLY A 46 -1.41 19.68 -3.61
C GLY A 46 -0.65 18.48 -4.12
N GLU A 47 -0.01 17.80 -3.19
CA GLU A 47 0.71 16.55 -3.40
C GLU A 47 0.49 15.59 -2.25
N ILE A 48 0.45 14.30 -2.55
CA ILE A 48 0.52 13.23 -1.58
C ILE A 48 1.82 12.49 -1.81
N VAL A 49 2.59 12.33 -0.74
CA VAL A 49 3.83 11.57 -0.76
C VAL A 49 3.71 10.43 0.23
N MET A 50 3.71 9.21 -0.30
CA MET A 50 3.82 7.99 0.49
C MET A 50 5.28 7.64 0.70
N LEU A 51 5.65 7.35 1.94
CA LEU A 51 6.96 6.81 2.27
C LEU A 51 7.05 5.38 1.72
N ALA A 52 8.19 5.08 1.11
CA ALA A 52 8.48 3.73 0.62
C ALA A 52 8.42 2.71 1.75
N VAL A 53 7.73 1.59 1.51
CA VAL A 53 7.77 0.42 2.39
C VAL A 53 8.66 -0.64 1.76
N GLY A 54 9.80 -0.94 2.39
CA GLY A 54 10.74 -1.93 1.88
C GLY A 54 11.46 -1.47 0.61
N ASN A 55 11.27 -2.22 -0.50
CA ASN A 55 11.92 -1.96 -1.79
C ASN A 55 11.05 -1.18 -2.79
N ASP A 56 9.83 -0.78 -2.41
CA ASP A 56 8.97 -0.02 -3.32
C ASP A 56 9.47 1.42 -3.48
N SER A 57 9.25 1.98 -4.67
CA SER A 57 9.46 3.41 -4.90
C SER A 57 8.40 4.22 -4.14
N PRO A 58 8.74 5.39 -3.58
CA PRO A 58 7.76 6.27 -2.96
C PRO A 58 6.68 6.64 -3.99
N HIS A 59 5.40 6.46 -3.62
CA HIS A 59 4.29 6.92 -4.44
C HIS A 59 4.12 8.41 -4.22
N ILE A 60 4.31 9.20 -5.27
CA ILE A 60 4.12 10.64 -5.26
C ILE A 60 3.03 10.96 -6.27
N VAL A 61 1.96 11.58 -5.79
CA VAL A 61 0.84 12.02 -6.59
C VAL A 61 0.71 13.53 -6.44
N ARG A 62 0.54 14.23 -7.56
CA ARG A 62 0.42 15.69 -7.58
C ARG A 62 -0.80 16.12 -8.38
N SER A 63 -1.40 17.19 -7.93
CA SER A 63 -2.42 17.93 -8.66
C SER A 63 -2.04 19.40 -8.57
N ASP A 64 -1.61 19.96 -9.68
CA ASP A 64 -1.28 21.37 -9.81
C ASP A 64 -1.99 21.89 -11.07
N LYS A 65 -2.73 22.99 -10.97
CA LYS A 65 -3.26 23.68 -12.16
C LYS A 65 -2.11 24.31 -12.98
N SER A 66 -0.94 24.48 -12.39
CA SER A 66 0.31 24.92 -13.01
C SER A 66 1.22 23.72 -13.31
N LYS A 67 1.83 23.66 -14.49
CA LYS A 67 2.75 22.57 -14.84
C LYS A 67 4.09 22.79 -14.14
N SER A 68 4.33 22.15 -13.00
CA SER A 68 5.68 22.05 -12.41
C SER A 68 6.19 20.60 -12.40
N SER A 69 7.48 20.48 -12.68
CA SER A 69 8.21 19.25 -13.00
C SER A 69 8.56 18.38 -11.78
N THR A 70 8.60 17.08 -12.01
CA THR A 70 8.74 15.92 -11.11
C THR A 70 9.93 15.85 -10.14
N SER A 71 10.75 16.89 -9.96
CA SER A 71 12.08 16.77 -9.31
C SER A 71 12.32 17.69 -8.09
N GLU A 72 11.33 18.40 -7.58
CA GLU A 72 11.55 19.23 -6.39
C GLU A 72 11.56 18.40 -5.10
N PRO A 73 12.49 18.69 -4.15
CA PRO A 73 12.51 18.07 -2.84
C PRO A 73 11.23 18.42 -2.07
N LEU A 74 10.82 17.52 -1.16
CA LEU A 74 9.65 17.74 -0.31
C LEU A 74 9.70 19.12 0.38
N PRO A 75 8.62 19.90 0.40
CA PRO A 75 8.58 21.16 1.14
C PRO A 75 8.89 20.98 2.63
N TYR A 76 9.48 22.01 3.26
CA TYR A 76 9.90 21.94 4.66
C TYR A 76 8.75 21.60 5.62
N LEU A 77 7.55 22.16 5.40
CA LEU A 77 6.38 21.85 6.23
C LEU A 77 5.97 20.38 6.11
N ALA A 78 6.03 19.81 4.92
CA ALA A 78 5.75 18.39 4.70
C ALA A 78 6.77 17.51 5.45
N GLN A 79 8.07 17.86 5.42
CA GLN A 79 9.10 17.16 6.21
C GLN A 79 8.88 17.32 7.73
N ARG A 80 8.48 18.51 8.18
CA ARG A 80 8.19 18.78 9.59
C ARG A 80 6.96 17.98 10.06
N ALA A 81 5.91 17.89 9.24
CA ALA A 81 4.74 17.09 9.54
C ALA A 81 5.09 15.59 9.64
N LEU A 82 5.91 15.09 8.71
CA LEU A 82 6.40 13.69 8.76
C LEU A 82 7.22 13.39 10.02
N SER A 83 8.05 14.33 10.47
CA SER A 83 8.93 14.12 11.64
C SER A 83 8.23 14.32 12.98
N THR A 84 7.32 15.29 13.07
CA THR A 84 6.60 15.60 14.31
C THR A 84 5.30 14.80 14.46
N LEU A 85 4.80 14.24 13.36
CA LEU A 85 3.48 13.59 13.27
C LEU A 85 2.33 14.53 13.65
N GLN A 86 2.54 15.85 13.53
CA GLN A 86 1.53 16.88 13.72
C GLN A 86 1.18 17.52 12.38
N SER A 87 -0.03 18.05 12.29
CA SER A 87 -0.42 18.92 11.18
C SER A 87 0.36 20.23 11.26
N GLU A 88 0.89 20.67 10.14
CA GLU A 88 1.74 21.86 10.04
C GLU A 88 1.11 22.82 9.02
N PHE A 89 1.16 24.12 9.29
CA PHE A 89 0.65 25.10 8.35
C PHE A 89 1.45 26.41 8.40
N SER A 90 1.53 27.09 7.26
CA SER A 90 2.16 28.39 7.12
C SER A 90 1.31 29.28 6.23
N VAL A 91 1.18 30.54 6.64
CA VAL A 91 0.42 31.56 5.91
C VAL A 91 1.30 32.79 5.83
N ILE A 92 1.76 33.10 4.62
CA ILE A 92 2.66 34.22 4.34
C ILE A 92 1.92 35.21 3.46
N GLY A 93 1.74 36.45 3.93
CA GLY A 93 1.00 37.48 3.20
C GLY A 93 1.85 38.73 2.92
N ASN A 94 1.66 39.33 1.74
CA ASN A 94 2.25 40.64 1.39
C ASN A 94 1.19 41.76 1.25
N GLY A 95 -0.05 41.51 1.71
CA GLY A 95 -1.16 42.45 1.68
C GLY A 95 -2.02 42.42 0.41
N ARG A 96 -1.60 41.70 -0.65
CA ARG A 96 -2.40 41.45 -1.87
C ARG A 96 -2.67 39.97 -2.11
N GLU A 97 -1.70 39.13 -1.76
CA GLU A 97 -1.78 37.68 -1.86
C GLU A 97 -1.25 37.06 -0.57
N LEU A 98 -1.83 35.91 -0.24
CA LEU A 98 -1.41 34.96 0.77
C LEU A 98 -0.92 33.70 0.06
N VAL A 99 0.28 33.27 0.40
CA VAL A 99 0.77 31.93 0.12
C VAL A 99 0.48 31.09 1.35
N CYS A 100 -0.36 30.08 1.19
CA CYS A 100 -0.75 29.17 2.25
C CYS A 100 -0.24 27.77 1.94
N GLU A 101 0.37 27.13 2.93
CA GLU A 101 0.82 25.74 2.88
C GLU A 101 0.24 24.99 4.09
N TYR A 102 -0.25 23.78 3.86
CA TYR A 102 -0.81 22.89 4.88
C TYR A 102 -0.26 21.49 4.67
N ALA A 103 0.26 20.86 5.72
CA ALA A 103 0.77 19.50 5.69
C ALA A 103 0.06 18.65 6.75
N PHE A 104 -0.54 17.55 6.32
CA PHE A 104 -1.27 16.60 7.15
C PHE A 104 -0.57 15.24 7.09
N PRO A 105 0.05 14.78 8.19
CA PRO A 105 0.74 13.50 8.17
C PRO A 105 -0.27 12.35 8.15
N LEU A 106 -0.12 11.48 7.16
CA LEU A 106 -0.78 10.18 7.11
C LEU A 106 -0.11 9.28 8.13
N ARG A 107 -0.69 9.13 9.32
CA ARG A 107 -0.05 8.39 10.42
C ARG A 107 -0.99 7.38 11.04
N VAL A 108 -0.41 6.22 11.37
CA VAL A 108 -1.09 5.16 12.13
C VAL A 108 -0.17 4.75 13.25
N ARG A 109 -0.70 4.69 14.48
CA ARG A 109 0.01 4.18 15.67
C ARG A 109 1.40 4.82 15.90
N GLY A 110 1.51 6.13 15.66
CA GLY A 110 2.76 6.87 15.87
C GLY A 110 3.82 6.67 14.78
N VAL A 111 3.44 6.14 13.61
CA VAL A 111 4.32 5.99 12.44
C VAL A 111 3.72 6.76 11.28
N ALA A 112 4.54 7.55 10.57
CA ALA A 112 4.14 8.18 9.31
C ALA A 112 4.16 7.15 8.18
N LEU A 113 3.06 7.05 7.44
CA LEU A 113 2.95 6.37 6.16
C LEU A 113 3.25 7.32 5.00
N GLY A 114 3.02 8.61 5.21
CA GLY A 114 3.13 9.63 4.17
C GLY A 114 2.64 10.99 4.66
N VAL A 115 2.46 11.93 3.74
CA VAL A 115 1.97 13.27 4.01
C VAL A 115 1.12 13.77 2.85
N ILE A 116 0.01 14.43 3.19
CA ILE A 116 -0.77 15.25 2.27
C ILE A 116 -0.27 16.68 2.44
N HIS A 117 0.23 17.29 1.38
CA HIS A 117 0.67 18.67 1.37
C HIS A 117 -0.20 19.46 0.39
N LEU A 118 -0.87 20.50 0.86
CA LEU A 118 -1.79 21.33 0.08
C LEU A 118 -1.30 22.77 0.08
N THR A 119 -1.44 23.44 -1.05
CA THR A 119 -0.96 24.80 -1.24
C THR A 119 -1.98 25.66 -1.97
N SER A 120 -2.04 26.95 -1.65
CA SER A 120 -2.80 27.92 -2.42
C SER A 120 -2.12 29.28 -2.41
N ILE A 121 -2.30 30.00 -3.52
CA ILE A 121 -1.95 31.41 -3.66
C ILE A 121 -3.27 32.16 -3.82
N GLY A 122 -3.69 32.91 -2.80
CA GLY A 122 -5.03 33.48 -2.77
C GLY A 122 -5.21 34.53 -1.68
N GLN A 123 -6.46 34.93 -1.41
CA GLN A 123 -6.76 35.98 -0.42
C GLN A 123 -7.23 35.45 0.93
N ILE A 124 -7.45 34.13 1.07
CA ILE A 124 -8.07 33.53 2.24
C ILE A 124 -7.32 32.26 2.65
N ALA A 125 -6.98 32.16 3.93
CA ALA A 125 -6.45 30.95 4.55
C ALA A 125 -7.59 30.02 4.99
N LEU A 126 -7.31 28.72 5.13
CA LEU A 126 -8.27 27.75 5.66
C LEU A 126 -8.63 28.12 7.11
N GLY A 127 -9.93 28.02 7.41
CA GLY A 127 -10.41 28.09 8.79
C GLY A 127 -10.14 26.78 9.55
N GLU A 128 -10.20 26.85 10.88
CA GLU A 128 -9.98 25.71 11.78
C GLU A 128 -10.86 24.50 11.44
N HIS A 129 -12.10 24.74 11.00
CA HIS A 129 -13.01 23.67 10.60
C HIS A 129 -12.52 22.90 9.37
N SER A 130 -12.09 23.59 8.31
CA SER A 130 -11.54 22.95 7.11
C SER A 130 -10.25 22.18 7.44
N ILE A 131 -9.41 22.72 8.32
CA ILE A 131 -8.21 22.04 8.82
C ILE A 131 -8.59 20.75 9.57
N ALA A 132 -9.61 20.79 10.43
CA ALA A 132 -10.09 19.62 11.16
C ALA A 132 -10.69 18.54 10.23
N VAL A 133 -11.39 18.94 9.18
CA VAL A 133 -11.91 18.03 8.15
C VAL A 133 -10.76 17.36 7.38
N LEU A 134 -9.77 18.13 6.91
CA LEU A 134 -8.59 17.59 6.23
C LEU A 134 -7.76 16.68 7.12
N GLN A 135 -7.64 17.03 8.40
CA GLN A 135 -7.00 16.17 9.39
C GLN A 135 -7.74 14.84 9.56
N SER A 136 -9.07 14.89 9.58
CA SER A 136 -9.90 13.68 9.62
C SER A 136 -9.72 12.83 8.36
N ILE A 137 -9.67 13.45 7.17
CA ILE A 137 -9.36 12.75 5.91
C ILE A 137 -8.01 12.04 6.02
N ALA A 138 -6.97 12.72 6.48
CA ALA A 138 -5.63 12.16 6.61
C ALA A 138 -5.61 10.95 7.58
N ASP A 139 -6.32 11.03 8.71
CA ASP A 139 -6.39 9.95 9.69
C ASP A 139 -7.17 8.73 9.18
N ILE A 140 -8.25 8.96 8.43
CA ILE A 140 -9.03 7.92 7.75
C ILE A 140 -8.19 7.25 6.68
N ALA A 141 -7.60 8.04 5.78
CA ALA A 141 -6.71 7.57 4.72
C ALA A 141 -5.61 6.69 5.27
N ALA A 142 -4.91 7.17 6.30
CA ALA A 142 -3.81 6.43 6.90
C ALA A 142 -4.28 5.08 7.47
N THR A 143 -5.43 5.06 8.15
CA THR A 143 -6.00 3.82 8.70
C THR A 143 -6.38 2.83 7.61
N THR A 144 -7.05 3.28 6.55
CA THR A 144 -7.44 2.41 5.42
C THR A 144 -6.20 1.88 4.69
N ILE A 145 -5.21 2.73 4.41
CA ILE A 145 -3.95 2.33 3.77
C ILE A 145 -3.22 1.27 4.61
N ASP A 146 -3.09 1.45 5.93
CA ASP A 146 -2.50 0.43 6.83
C ASP A 146 -3.27 -0.89 6.78
N GLN A 147 -4.60 -0.82 6.78
CA GLN A 147 -5.46 -2.01 6.71
C GLN A 147 -5.26 -2.78 5.40
N THR A 148 -5.28 -2.08 4.26
CA THR A 148 -5.07 -2.68 2.94
C THR A 148 -3.71 -3.36 2.87
N HIS A 149 -2.63 -2.70 3.31
CA HIS A 149 -1.31 -3.33 3.35
C HIS A 149 -1.26 -4.58 4.24
N ARG A 150 -1.89 -4.55 5.42
CA ARG A 150 -1.93 -5.70 6.33
C ARG A 150 -2.72 -6.87 5.74
N ILE A 151 -3.83 -6.59 5.05
CA ILE A 151 -4.64 -7.60 4.35
C ILE A 151 -3.82 -8.23 3.21
N GLN A 152 -3.15 -7.42 2.39
CA GLN A 152 -2.28 -7.91 1.31
C GLN A 152 -1.14 -8.79 1.83
N GLN A 153 -0.48 -8.37 2.91
CA GLN A 153 0.58 -9.16 3.56
C GLN A 153 0.05 -10.49 4.10
N ALA A 154 -1.13 -10.48 4.74
CA ALA A 154 -1.77 -11.69 5.23
C ALA A 154 -2.14 -12.66 4.09
N HIS A 155 -2.72 -12.14 2.99
CA HIS A 155 -3.01 -12.95 1.80
C HIS A 155 -1.76 -13.55 1.17
N SER A 156 -0.68 -12.78 1.07
CA SER A 156 0.61 -13.26 0.56
C SER A 156 1.18 -14.39 1.44
N LEU A 157 1.15 -14.20 2.77
CA LEU A 157 1.61 -15.22 3.71
C LEU A 157 0.76 -16.51 3.64
N VAL A 158 -0.57 -16.37 3.61
CA VAL A 158 -1.48 -17.52 3.46
C VAL A 158 -1.19 -18.27 2.15
N THR A 159 -1.01 -17.55 1.04
CA THR A 159 -0.69 -18.14 -0.26
C THR A 159 0.65 -18.90 -0.23
N GLN A 160 1.67 -18.34 0.43
CA GLN A 160 2.96 -19.01 0.61
C GLN A 160 2.85 -20.27 1.47
N LEU A 161 2.12 -20.21 2.58
CA LEU A 161 1.90 -21.35 3.47
C LEU A 161 1.12 -22.46 2.77
N GLN A 162 0.04 -22.12 2.06
CA GLN A 162 -0.74 -23.10 1.30
C GLN A 162 0.12 -23.77 0.22
N GLY A 163 0.89 -22.97 -0.53
CA GLY A 163 1.80 -23.51 -1.54
C GLY A 163 2.88 -24.44 -0.95
N ALA A 164 3.36 -24.17 0.26
CA ALA A 164 4.31 -25.04 0.96
C ALA A 164 3.65 -26.35 1.44
N LEU A 165 2.42 -26.30 1.95
CA LEU A 165 1.66 -27.47 2.38
C LEU A 165 1.31 -28.38 1.20
N ASP A 166 0.79 -27.81 0.11
CA ASP A 166 0.45 -28.55 -1.11
C ASP A 166 1.69 -29.23 -1.70
N SER A 167 2.82 -28.52 -1.72
CA SER A 167 4.10 -29.08 -2.15
C SER A 167 4.52 -30.27 -1.28
N ARG A 168 4.34 -30.20 0.05
CA ARG A 168 4.72 -31.29 0.95
C ARG A 168 3.88 -32.53 0.72
N VAL A 169 2.57 -32.40 0.56
CA VAL A 169 1.67 -33.54 0.31
C VAL A 169 2.09 -34.26 -0.97
N VAL A 170 2.25 -33.53 -2.07
CA VAL A 170 2.63 -34.11 -3.37
C VAL A 170 4.02 -34.75 -3.34
N ILE A 171 4.98 -34.13 -2.64
CA ILE A 171 6.33 -34.69 -2.48
C ILE A 171 6.32 -35.99 -1.67
N GLU A 172 5.58 -36.05 -0.56
CA GLU A 172 5.49 -37.28 0.25
C GLU A 172 4.77 -38.40 -0.51
N GLN A 173 3.74 -38.09 -1.30
CA GLN A 173 3.10 -39.07 -2.19
C GLN A 173 4.07 -39.62 -3.24
N ALA A 174 4.80 -38.73 -3.93
CA ALA A 174 5.79 -39.13 -4.92
C ALA A 174 6.91 -40.00 -4.31
N LYS A 175 7.38 -39.64 -3.11
CA LYS A 175 8.35 -40.45 -2.35
C LYS A 175 7.80 -41.84 -2.06
N GLY A 176 6.55 -41.95 -1.62
CA GLY A 176 5.89 -43.25 -1.38
C GLY A 176 5.79 -44.10 -2.63
N ILE A 177 5.37 -43.51 -3.75
CA ILE A 177 5.27 -44.21 -5.04
C ILE A 177 6.65 -44.73 -5.49
N LEU A 178 7.69 -43.90 -5.44
CA LEU A 178 9.04 -44.32 -5.85
C LEU A 178 9.68 -45.32 -4.89
N ALA A 179 9.52 -45.14 -3.58
CA ALA A 179 10.06 -46.07 -2.59
C ALA A 179 9.47 -47.48 -2.78
N GLU A 180 8.15 -47.56 -2.99
CA GLU A 180 7.47 -48.83 -3.23
C GLU A 180 7.87 -49.44 -4.58
N ARG A 181 7.85 -48.64 -5.65
CA ARG A 181 8.18 -49.10 -7.02
C ARG A 181 9.62 -49.59 -7.13
N ASN A 182 10.56 -48.86 -6.55
CA ASN A 182 11.99 -49.13 -6.67
C ASN A 182 12.52 -50.01 -5.53
N ARG A 183 11.69 -50.35 -4.54
CA ARG A 183 12.06 -51.06 -3.30
C ARG A 183 13.22 -50.38 -2.57
N THR A 184 13.16 -49.05 -2.46
CA THR A 184 14.16 -48.21 -1.81
C THR A 184 13.60 -47.56 -0.55
N ASP A 185 14.47 -47.00 0.28
CA ASP A 185 14.04 -46.21 1.43
C ASP A 185 13.56 -44.80 1.00
N PHE A 186 12.81 -44.13 1.89
CA PHE A 186 12.31 -42.78 1.63
C PHE A 186 13.42 -41.74 1.34
N PRO A 187 14.58 -41.77 2.01
CA PRO A 187 15.72 -40.92 1.65
C PRO A 187 16.20 -41.10 0.20
N SER A 188 16.38 -42.34 -0.27
CA SER A 188 16.77 -42.67 -1.64
C SER A 188 15.73 -42.20 -2.65
N ALA A 189 14.45 -42.46 -2.39
CA ALA A 189 13.36 -41.98 -3.25
C ALA A 189 13.33 -40.45 -3.35
N PHE A 190 13.52 -39.73 -2.25
CA PHE A 190 13.58 -38.26 -2.29
C PHE A 190 14.81 -37.73 -3.02
N HIS A 191 15.96 -38.40 -2.87
CA HIS A 191 17.17 -38.07 -3.62
C HIS A 191 16.92 -38.20 -5.14
N GLU A 192 16.19 -39.23 -5.56
CA GLU A 192 15.81 -39.44 -6.95
C GLU A 192 14.95 -38.30 -7.50
N ILE A 193 13.89 -37.90 -6.77
CA ILE A 193 13.05 -36.75 -7.14
C ILE A 193 13.89 -35.48 -7.32
N ARG A 194 14.82 -35.21 -6.39
CA ARG A 194 15.72 -34.06 -6.47
C ARG A 194 16.71 -34.15 -7.64
N SER A 195 17.16 -35.36 -7.97
CA SER A 195 18.05 -35.60 -9.11
C SER A 195 17.36 -35.27 -10.42
N ILE A 196 16.12 -35.76 -10.60
CA ILE A 196 15.29 -35.45 -11.77
C ILE A 196 15.02 -33.95 -11.88
N ALA A 197 14.60 -33.32 -10.78
CA ALA A 197 14.33 -31.88 -10.72
C ALA A 197 15.56 -31.03 -11.10
N ARG A 198 16.75 -31.41 -10.61
CA ARG A 198 18.00 -30.72 -10.95
C ARG A 198 18.39 -30.93 -12.41
N ARG A 199 18.31 -32.16 -12.91
CA ARG A 199 18.65 -32.51 -14.30
C ARG A 199 17.77 -31.79 -15.30
N GLU A 200 16.49 -31.59 -14.97
CA GLU A 200 15.50 -30.94 -15.83
C GLU A 200 15.33 -29.44 -15.55
N GLN A 201 16.02 -28.89 -14.55
CA GLN A 201 15.87 -27.50 -14.09
C GLN A 201 14.42 -27.13 -13.73
N ARG A 202 13.68 -28.07 -13.14
CA ARG A 202 12.27 -27.91 -12.76
C ARG A 202 12.12 -27.88 -11.23
N PRO A 203 11.09 -27.23 -10.69
CA PRO A 203 10.79 -27.29 -9.27
C PRO A 203 10.53 -28.73 -8.81
N VAL A 204 11.05 -29.10 -7.63
CA VAL A 204 10.86 -30.44 -7.02
C VAL A 204 9.38 -30.82 -6.92
N ARG A 205 8.51 -29.86 -6.57
CA ARG A 205 7.05 -30.08 -6.50
C ARG A 205 6.44 -30.49 -7.84
N THR A 206 6.96 -29.98 -8.95
CA THR A 206 6.46 -30.25 -10.29
C THR A 206 6.86 -31.66 -10.71
N VAL A 207 8.11 -32.06 -10.45
CA VAL A 207 8.55 -33.44 -10.68
C VAL A 207 7.77 -34.43 -9.81
N ALA A 208 7.54 -34.10 -8.54
CA ALA A 208 6.72 -34.93 -7.67
C ALA A 208 5.29 -35.07 -8.21
N ALA A 209 4.68 -34.00 -8.72
CA ALA A 209 3.36 -34.06 -9.36
C ALA A 209 3.36 -34.96 -10.60
N ASP A 210 4.38 -34.90 -11.45
CA ASP A 210 4.50 -35.79 -12.61
C ASP A 210 4.64 -37.26 -12.21
N ILE A 211 5.37 -37.55 -11.13
CA ILE A 211 5.48 -38.91 -10.58
C ILE A 211 4.13 -39.41 -10.10
N VAL A 212 3.39 -38.58 -9.34
CA VAL A 212 2.04 -38.90 -8.86
C VAL A 212 1.06 -39.10 -10.03
N ALA A 213 1.18 -38.32 -11.10
CA ALA A 213 0.39 -38.46 -12.32
C ALA A 213 0.84 -39.61 -13.24
N GLY A 214 1.94 -40.30 -12.92
CA GLY A 214 2.53 -41.36 -13.73
C GLY A 214 3.23 -40.90 -15.02
N LEU A 215 3.46 -39.59 -15.16
CA LEU A 215 4.06 -38.95 -16.33
C LEU A 215 5.60 -38.94 -16.30
N ALA A 216 6.20 -39.00 -15.10
CA ALA A 216 7.63 -39.14 -14.94
C ALA A 216 8.02 -40.62 -14.69
N HIS A 217 9.05 -41.09 -15.38
CA HIS A 217 9.60 -42.43 -15.19
C HIS A 217 10.94 -42.34 -14.46
N ALA A 218 11.02 -43.07 -13.34
CA ALA A 218 12.30 -43.46 -12.74
C ALA A 218 13.14 -44.18 -13.80
N SER A 219 14.41 -43.76 -13.95
CA SER A 219 15.39 -44.43 -14.82
C SER A 219 16.03 -45.62 -14.12
#